data_AF-A0A8J4V9I5-F1
#
_entry.id   AF-A0A8J4V9I5-F1
#
_cell.length_a   1.000
_cell.length_b   1.000
_cell.length_c   1.000
_cell.angle_alpha   90.00
_cell.angle_beta   90.00
_cell.angle_gamma   90.00
#
_symmetry.space_group_name_H-M   'P 1'
#
loop_
_entity.id
_entity.type
_entity.pdbx_description
1 polymer ?
#
loop_
_entity_poly.entity_id
_entity_poly.type
_entity_poly.pdbx_seq_one_letter_code
_entity_poly.pdbx_strand_id
1 'polypeptide(L)'
;MLRSRFESLPAAFNASLIPEEKTEPKKKGLKATFSLSRKFVSIPSNKGKEAARFAQLWNKIITSFREEDLISNREMDLLLVPYWADRELDLIQWPPFLLASKIPIALDMAKDSNGKDGELKKRIANDNYMSCAVRESYALFKNIIKFLVQGNREKRIIEKIFSEVDPLIANETIIREYKMSALPSLYDLFVKLIKYLLDNKQEDRDQVVILFQDMLEVVTRDIMMEDPDQDQISSWSESIHPGPEHEGMNNLETKYQLFASEGAINFPTKPVTEAWKEKIKRLYLLLTTKESAMDVPSNLEARRRMSFFSNSLFMDMPLAPKVRNMLSFSVLTPYYTEEVLFSLRDLEEPNEDGVSILFYLQKIFPDEWNNFLERVNMDNEDNMMKVVHPEELKRSDSELKRSDESEELKRSELEELKRSAALEEQLRLWASFRGQTLTRTVRGMMYYRKALELQAFLDMAKDEDLMEGYKAVELNLEDHSKGERSLWAQCQAVSDMKFTYVVSCQQYGIHKRSGDPRAQDILKLMTTYPSLRVAYIDELEEPNKDNSKKVNEKAYYSCLVKAALPNSNSSDPAQNLDQIIYKIKLPGPAILGEGKPENQNHAIIFTRGEGLQTIDMNQEVSNCRAVTRLSK
;
A
#
# COMPACT_ATOMS: atom_id res chain seq x y z
N MET A 1 -1.30 15.57 16.77
CA MET A 1 -2.52 16.15 16.12
C MET A 1 -3.25 15.12 15.25
N LEU A 2 -2.57 14.31 14.43
CA LEU A 2 -3.24 13.28 13.61
C LEU A 2 -3.99 12.24 14.47
N ARG A 3 -3.33 11.61 15.44
CA ARG A 3 -3.94 10.59 16.32
C ARG A 3 -5.25 11.04 16.98
N SER A 4 -5.25 12.25 17.54
CA SER A 4 -6.40 12.80 18.27
C SER A 4 -7.59 13.11 17.37
N ARG A 5 -7.37 13.25 16.05
CA ARG A 5 -8.43 13.53 15.07
C ARG A 5 -8.74 12.33 14.18
N PHE A 6 -7.99 11.23 14.28
CA PHE A 6 -8.08 10.12 13.33
C PHE A 6 -9.50 9.52 13.27
N GLU A 7 -10.15 9.36 14.43
CA GLU A 7 -11.55 8.90 14.53
C GLU A 7 -12.54 9.75 13.73
N SER A 8 -12.26 11.05 13.55
CA SER A 8 -13.10 11.97 12.78
C SER A 8 -12.78 12.03 11.28
N LEU A 9 -11.66 11.44 10.85
CA LEU A 9 -11.24 11.49 9.43
C LEU A 9 -12.19 10.75 8.48
N PRO A 10 -12.71 9.54 8.80
CA PRO A 10 -13.66 8.88 7.92
C PRO A 10 -14.90 9.75 7.65
N ALA A 11 -15.45 10.38 8.68
CA ALA A 11 -16.60 11.27 8.53
C ALA A 11 -16.28 12.52 7.72
N ALA A 12 -15.15 13.19 8.01
CA ALA A 12 -14.71 14.37 7.27
C ALA A 12 -14.41 14.05 5.79
N PHE A 13 -13.81 12.89 5.52
CA PHE A 13 -13.56 12.38 4.19
C PHE A 13 -14.86 12.19 3.41
N ASN A 14 -15.82 11.45 3.96
CA ASN A 14 -17.10 11.20 3.29
C ASN A 14 -17.89 12.50 3.06
N ALA A 15 -17.86 13.44 4.01
CA ALA A 15 -18.56 14.72 3.89
C ALA A 15 -17.97 15.69 2.86
N SER A 16 -16.68 15.54 2.53
CA SER A 16 -15.95 16.49 1.70
C SER A 16 -15.62 15.93 0.31
N LEU A 17 -15.29 14.64 0.22
CA LEU A 17 -14.76 14.02 -1.01
C LEU A 17 -15.70 12.98 -1.62
N ILE A 18 -16.78 12.58 -0.95
CA ILE A 18 -17.76 11.64 -1.52
C ILE A 18 -19.02 12.40 -1.97
N PRO A 19 -19.44 12.29 -3.24
CA PRO A 19 -20.65 12.94 -3.73
C PRO A 19 -21.91 12.41 -3.04
N GLU A 20 -22.85 13.30 -2.66
CA GLU A 20 -24.14 12.90 -2.07
C GLU A 20 -24.96 12.03 -3.04
N GLU A 21 -25.44 10.88 -2.55
CA GLU A 21 -26.41 10.04 -3.25
C GLU A 21 -27.77 10.76 -3.24
N LYS A 22 -28.34 11.03 -4.42
CA LYS A 22 -29.58 11.84 -4.60
C LYS A 22 -30.86 11.21 -4.01
N THR A 23 -30.75 10.19 -3.17
CA THR A 23 -31.88 9.40 -2.66
C THR A 23 -32.62 10.03 -1.48
N GLU A 24 -32.10 11.10 -0.86
CA GLU A 24 -32.84 11.83 0.18
C GLU A 24 -33.47 13.14 -0.34
N PRO A 25 -34.75 13.42 -0.04
CA PRO A 25 -35.42 14.62 -0.52
C PRO A 25 -34.82 15.86 0.15
N LYS A 26 -34.30 16.77 -0.69
CA LYS A 26 -33.85 18.10 -0.25
C LYS A 26 -34.97 18.80 0.53
N LYS A 27 -34.78 19.01 1.85
CA LYS A 27 -35.61 19.96 2.60
C LYS A 27 -35.31 21.37 2.07
N LYS A 28 -36.12 21.83 1.10
CA LYS A 28 -36.12 23.21 0.63
C LYS A 28 -36.46 24.13 1.79
N GLY A 29 -35.48 24.90 2.25
CA GLY A 29 -35.66 25.98 3.22
C GLY A 29 -34.43 26.88 3.21
N LEU A 30 -34.63 28.18 3.46
CA LEU A 30 -33.67 29.31 3.38
C LEU A 30 -32.36 29.19 4.21
N LYS A 31 -31.95 27.99 4.64
CA LYS A 31 -30.68 27.72 5.36
C LYS A 31 -29.52 27.31 4.44
N ALA A 32 -29.63 27.51 3.13
CA ALA A 32 -28.58 27.14 2.18
C ALA A 32 -27.37 28.11 2.16
N THR A 33 -27.41 29.21 2.89
CA THR A 33 -26.35 30.26 2.84
C THR A 33 -25.54 30.43 4.11
N PHE A 34 -25.78 29.66 5.18
CA PHE A 34 -24.98 29.75 6.41
C PHE A 34 -24.83 28.40 7.11
N SER A 35 -24.06 27.48 6.54
CA SER A 35 -23.60 26.26 7.22
C SER A 35 -22.29 26.51 7.98
N LEU A 36 -22.29 27.50 8.88
CA LEU A 36 -21.13 27.89 9.71
C LEU A 36 -20.98 27.07 11.01
N SER A 37 -21.65 25.92 11.11
CA SER A 37 -21.39 24.96 12.17
C SER A 37 -21.68 23.54 11.70
N ARG A 38 -20.76 22.94 10.93
CA ARG A 38 -20.73 21.47 10.78
C ARG A 38 -20.33 20.87 12.13
N LYS A 39 -21.27 20.81 13.07
CA LYS A 39 -21.30 19.67 13.99
C LYS A 39 -21.54 18.48 13.08
N PHE A 40 -20.54 17.61 12.92
CA PHE A 40 -20.69 16.33 12.24
C PHE A 40 -21.75 15.54 13.01
N VAL A 41 -23.02 15.74 12.65
CA VAL A 41 -24.14 15.00 13.22
C VAL A 41 -23.99 13.59 12.70
N SER A 42 -23.69 12.68 13.63
CA SER A 42 -23.63 11.25 13.41
C SER A 42 -24.96 10.75 12.83
N ILE A 43 -24.98 10.39 11.55
CA ILE A 43 -26.08 9.62 10.95
C ILE A 43 -25.78 8.14 11.24
N PRO A 44 -26.65 7.38 11.93
CA PRO A 44 -26.24 6.10 12.54
C PRO A 44 -26.21 4.87 11.62
N SER A 45 -26.60 4.95 10.34
CA SER A 45 -26.94 3.73 9.58
C SER A 45 -25.87 3.20 8.62
N ASN A 46 -24.70 3.84 8.44
CA ASN A 46 -23.72 3.40 7.43
C ASN A 46 -22.23 3.51 7.81
N LYS A 47 -21.90 3.44 9.11
CA LYS A 47 -20.51 3.59 9.60
C LYS A 47 -19.52 2.63 8.94
N GLY A 48 -19.93 1.39 8.64
CA GLY A 48 -19.08 0.41 7.97
C GLY A 48 -18.68 0.82 6.55
N LYS A 49 -19.63 1.29 5.74
CA LYS A 49 -19.35 1.75 4.36
C LYS A 49 -18.50 3.02 4.33
N GLU A 50 -18.76 3.96 5.25
CA GLU A 50 -17.95 5.17 5.39
C GLU A 50 -16.50 4.83 5.76
N ALA A 51 -16.30 3.90 6.68
CA ALA A 51 -14.99 3.40 7.08
C ALA A 51 -14.30 2.66 5.93
N ALA A 52 -15.01 1.81 5.19
CA ALA A 52 -14.46 1.10 4.03
C ALA A 52 -13.99 2.08 2.94
N ARG A 53 -14.81 3.06 2.56
CA ARG A 53 -14.43 4.11 1.59
C ARG A 53 -13.19 4.88 2.04
N PHE A 54 -13.12 5.23 3.33
CA PHE A 54 -11.94 5.89 3.90
C PHE A 54 -10.70 4.98 3.85
N ALA A 55 -10.83 3.69 4.18
CA ALA A 55 -9.74 2.73 4.13
C ALA A 55 -9.15 2.60 2.71
N GLN A 56 -9.99 2.63 1.66
CA GLN A 56 -9.52 2.64 0.26
C GLN A 56 -8.57 3.80 -0.03
N LEU A 57 -8.97 5.03 0.32
CA LEU A 57 -8.11 6.20 0.12
C LEU A 57 -6.89 6.16 1.01
N TRP A 58 -7.08 5.91 2.30
CA TRP A 58 -6.02 5.90 3.28
C TRP A 58 -4.91 4.94 2.87
N ASN A 59 -5.27 3.69 2.54
CA ASN A 59 -4.31 2.69 2.15
C ASN A 59 -3.61 3.02 0.83
N LYS A 60 -4.27 3.69 -0.14
CA LYS A 60 -3.60 4.15 -1.37
C LYS A 60 -2.58 5.26 -1.08
N ILE A 61 -2.85 6.14 -0.10
CA ILE A 61 -1.87 7.13 0.37
C ILE A 61 -0.66 6.43 1.01
N ILE A 62 -0.90 5.48 1.92
CA ILE A 62 0.19 4.74 2.60
C ILE A 62 1.04 3.97 1.59
N THR A 63 0.43 3.33 0.59
CA THR A 63 1.18 2.60 -0.43
C THR A 63 1.97 3.53 -1.33
N SER A 64 1.44 4.73 -1.64
CA SER A 64 2.20 5.74 -2.37
C SER A 64 3.44 6.19 -1.58
N PHE A 65 3.34 6.34 -0.26
CA PHE A 65 4.52 6.66 0.57
C PHE A 65 5.54 5.52 0.55
N ARG A 66 5.09 4.26 0.53
CA ARG A 66 5.99 3.12 0.40
C ARG A 66 6.65 3.06 -0.98
N GLU A 67 5.92 3.31 -2.05
CA GLU A 67 6.45 3.41 -3.44
C GLU A 67 7.45 4.57 -3.60
N GLU A 68 7.34 5.61 -2.77
CA GLU A 68 8.28 6.74 -2.71
C GLU A 68 9.47 6.51 -1.78
N ASP A 69 9.50 5.38 -1.07
CA ASP A 69 10.49 5.05 -0.04
C ASP A 69 10.48 6.01 1.16
N LEU A 70 9.36 6.71 1.39
CA LEU A 70 9.19 7.59 2.56
C LEU A 70 8.91 6.81 3.85
N ILE A 71 8.47 5.56 3.75
CA ILE A 71 8.19 4.69 4.90
C ILE A 71 8.73 3.27 4.65
N SER A 72 9.08 2.58 5.72
CA SER A 72 9.48 1.16 5.69
C SER A 72 8.28 0.20 5.52
N ASN A 73 8.52 -1.08 5.23
CA ASN A 73 7.45 -2.09 5.21
C ASN A 73 6.76 -2.17 6.57
N ARG A 74 7.54 -2.12 7.66
CA ARG A 74 7.00 -2.15 9.02
C ARG A 74 6.09 -0.94 9.29
N GLU A 75 6.50 0.26 8.91
CA GLU A 75 5.66 1.45 9.08
C GLU A 75 4.41 1.39 8.21
N MET A 76 4.51 0.86 6.98
CA MET A 76 3.35 0.59 6.13
C MET A 76 2.35 -0.33 6.86
N ASP A 77 2.79 -1.46 7.41
CA ASP A 77 1.91 -2.39 8.12
C ASP A 77 1.25 -1.76 9.35
N LEU A 78 1.96 -0.87 10.05
CA LEU A 78 1.42 -0.13 11.20
C LEU A 78 0.37 0.90 10.80
N LEU A 79 0.45 1.46 9.59
CA LEU A 79 -0.40 2.53 9.09
C LEU A 79 -1.62 2.03 8.32
N LEU A 80 -1.57 0.84 7.72
CA LEU A 80 -2.68 0.28 6.94
C LEU A 80 -3.93 0.04 7.81
N VAL A 81 -5.08 0.36 7.23
CA VAL A 81 -6.41 0.05 7.76
C VAL A 81 -6.90 -1.24 7.11
N PRO A 82 -7.40 -2.24 7.84
CA PRO A 82 -7.96 -3.45 7.22
C PRO A 82 -9.13 -3.11 6.28
N TYR A 83 -9.12 -3.66 5.07
CA TYR A 83 -10.28 -3.58 4.15
C TYR A 83 -11.42 -4.47 4.63
N TRP A 84 -11.06 -5.63 5.20
CA TRP A 84 -11.98 -6.62 5.71
C TRP A 84 -12.15 -6.44 7.22
N ALA A 85 -13.23 -5.78 7.63
CA ALA A 85 -13.80 -6.12 8.93
C ALA A 85 -14.16 -7.62 8.86
N ASP A 86 -13.59 -8.44 9.73
CA ASP A 86 -14.14 -9.79 9.99
C ASP A 86 -15.64 -9.56 10.21
N ARG A 87 -16.53 -10.07 9.34
CA ARG A 87 -17.97 -9.71 9.41
C ARG A 87 -18.59 -10.12 10.75
N GLU A 88 -17.94 -11.04 11.45
CA GLU A 88 -18.23 -11.47 12.82
C GLU A 88 -17.95 -10.38 13.86
N LEU A 89 -17.05 -9.45 13.53
CA LEU A 89 -16.64 -8.32 14.34
C LEU A 89 -17.33 -7.06 13.83
N ASP A 90 -18.51 -6.78 14.37
CA ASP A 90 -19.20 -5.49 14.24
C ASP A 90 -18.41 -4.37 14.97
N LEU A 91 -17.17 -4.14 14.52
CA LEU A 91 -16.12 -3.36 15.18
C LEU A 91 -15.27 -2.65 14.12
N ILE A 92 -14.97 -1.37 14.37
CA ILE A 92 -14.01 -0.62 13.55
C ILE A 92 -12.61 -1.08 13.94
N GLN A 93 -11.85 -1.60 12.97
CA GLN A 93 -10.47 -2.00 13.15
C GLN A 93 -9.54 -0.83 12.84
N TRP A 94 -8.98 -0.22 13.90
CA TRP A 94 -8.06 0.89 13.75
C TRP A 94 -6.65 0.43 13.35
N PRO A 95 -5.88 1.24 12.63
CA PRO A 95 -4.48 0.94 12.34
C PRO A 95 -3.64 0.70 13.62
N PRO A 96 -2.69 -0.26 13.61
CA PRO A 96 -1.89 -0.59 14.78
C PRO A 96 -1.13 0.60 15.40
N PHE A 97 -0.72 1.60 14.61
CA PHE A 97 -0.03 2.78 15.15
C PHE A 97 -0.88 3.63 16.14
N LEU A 98 -2.21 3.50 16.10
CA LEU A 98 -3.12 4.14 17.07
C LEU A 98 -3.30 3.31 18.34
N LEU A 99 -3.02 2.01 18.25
CA LEU A 99 -3.27 1.01 19.28
C LEU A 99 -2.00 0.67 20.08
N ALA A 100 -0.89 1.33 19.77
CA ALA A 100 0.41 1.19 20.42
C ALA A 100 0.29 1.23 21.96
N SER A 101 0.88 0.23 22.62
CA SER A 101 0.87 0.03 24.08
C SER A 101 -0.50 -0.13 24.74
N LYS A 102 -1.62 -0.06 24.01
CA LYS A 102 -2.96 -0.08 24.62
C LYS A 102 -3.29 -1.42 25.28
N ILE A 103 -2.88 -2.53 24.68
CA ILE A 103 -3.14 -3.88 25.22
C ILE A 103 -2.27 -4.17 26.45
N PRO A 104 -0.93 -3.98 26.43
CA PRO A 104 -0.13 -4.10 27.65
C PRO A 104 -0.65 -3.25 28.81
N ILE A 105 -1.03 -2.00 28.54
CA ILE A 105 -1.63 -1.12 29.56
C ILE A 105 -2.95 -1.70 30.09
N ALA A 106 -3.82 -2.19 29.21
CA ALA A 106 -5.09 -2.81 29.63
C ALA A 106 -4.87 -4.10 30.45
N LEU A 107 -3.83 -4.88 30.14
CA LEU A 107 -3.44 -6.07 30.89
C LEU A 107 -2.95 -5.72 32.29
N ASP A 108 -2.07 -4.72 32.42
CA ASP A 108 -1.60 -4.24 33.72
C ASP A 108 -2.76 -3.68 34.55
N MET A 109 -3.67 -2.93 33.92
CA MET A 109 -4.90 -2.47 34.59
C MET A 109 -5.75 -3.64 35.09
N ALA A 110 -5.90 -4.71 34.30
CA ALA A 110 -6.68 -5.89 34.67
C ALA A 110 -6.04 -6.66 35.84
N LYS A 111 -4.71 -6.83 35.82
CA LYS A 111 -3.93 -7.45 36.88
C LYS A 111 -4.13 -6.76 38.24
N ASP A 112 -4.16 -5.42 38.25
CA ASP A 112 -4.23 -4.61 39.47
C ASP A 112 -5.67 -4.27 39.91
N SER A 113 -6.69 -4.76 39.19
CA SER A 113 -8.09 -4.37 39.41
C SER A 113 -8.77 -4.99 40.64
N ASN A 114 -8.22 -6.07 41.22
CA ASN A 114 -8.69 -6.69 42.47
C ASN A 114 -10.23 -6.79 42.63
N GLY A 115 -10.95 -7.25 41.60
CA GLY A 115 -12.41 -7.46 41.64
C GLY A 115 -13.28 -6.21 41.39
N LYS A 116 -12.70 -5.10 40.92
CA LYS A 116 -13.41 -3.85 40.58
C LYS A 116 -13.74 -3.72 39.08
N ASP A 117 -14.58 -4.62 38.55
CA ASP A 117 -14.97 -4.64 37.12
C ASP A 117 -15.47 -3.29 36.59
N GLY A 118 -16.33 -2.62 37.35
CA GLY A 118 -16.91 -1.34 36.94
C GLY A 118 -15.88 -0.21 36.81
N GLU A 119 -14.79 -0.25 37.60
CA GLU A 119 -13.71 0.74 37.51
C GLU A 119 -12.80 0.43 36.31
N LEU A 120 -12.40 -0.83 36.12
CA LEU A 120 -11.62 -1.23 34.95
C LEU A 120 -12.36 -0.91 33.65
N LYS A 121 -13.65 -1.25 33.58
CA LYS A 121 -14.47 -0.98 32.40
C LYS A 121 -14.51 0.50 32.08
N LYS A 122 -14.73 1.37 33.07
CA LYS A 122 -14.72 2.82 32.86
C LYS A 122 -13.37 3.29 32.34
N ARG A 123 -12.26 2.77 32.88
CA ARG A 123 -10.91 3.13 32.41
C ARG A 123 -10.65 2.70 30.96
N ILE A 124 -11.04 1.47 30.59
CA ILE A 124 -10.91 0.98 29.21
C ILE A 124 -11.85 1.74 28.26
N ALA A 125 -13.09 1.99 28.67
CA ALA A 125 -14.10 2.67 27.86
C ALA A 125 -13.84 4.18 27.68
N ASN A 126 -13.05 4.80 28.56
CA ASN A 126 -12.64 6.20 28.40
C ASN A 126 -11.72 6.40 27.19
N ASP A 127 -11.07 5.35 26.69
CA ASP A 127 -10.23 5.38 25.51
C ASP A 127 -10.83 4.47 24.42
N ASN A 128 -11.49 5.09 23.43
CA ASN A 128 -12.14 4.39 22.31
C ASN A 128 -11.17 3.43 21.60
N TYR A 129 -9.90 3.82 21.44
CA TYR A 129 -8.89 2.98 20.78
C TYR A 129 -8.53 1.78 21.64
N MET A 130 -8.36 1.96 22.96
CA MET A 130 -8.09 0.85 23.89
C MET A 130 -9.25 -0.15 23.91
N SER A 131 -10.48 0.34 24.02
CA SER A 131 -11.67 -0.53 24.01
C SER A 131 -11.77 -1.34 22.71
N CYS A 132 -11.54 -0.71 21.55
CA CYS A 132 -11.52 -1.41 20.27
C CYS A 132 -10.38 -2.44 20.20
N ALA A 133 -9.16 -2.08 20.63
CA ALA A 133 -8.01 -2.98 20.61
C ALA A 133 -8.22 -4.23 21.47
N VAL A 134 -8.78 -4.09 22.67
CA VAL A 134 -9.07 -5.22 23.56
C VAL A 134 -10.11 -6.15 22.95
N ARG A 135 -11.21 -5.60 22.42
CA ARG A 135 -12.28 -6.38 21.77
C ARG A 135 -11.78 -7.10 20.52
N GLU A 136 -11.01 -6.40 19.68
CA GLU A 136 -10.40 -6.97 18.47
C GLU A 136 -9.43 -8.10 18.83
N SER A 137 -8.57 -7.90 19.82
CA SER A 137 -7.56 -8.90 20.22
C SER A 137 -8.20 -10.17 20.74
N TYR A 138 -9.22 -10.07 21.59
CA TYR A 138 -9.94 -11.23 22.11
C TYR A 138 -10.63 -12.03 21.00
N ALA A 139 -11.26 -11.33 20.07
CA ALA A 139 -11.89 -11.98 18.92
C ALA A 139 -10.88 -12.67 17.99
N LEU A 140 -9.78 -12.00 17.66
CA LEU A 140 -8.73 -12.59 16.83
C LEU A 140 -8.07 -13.78 17.52
N PHE A 141 -7.84 -13.70 18.84
CA PHE A 141 -7.41 -14.83 19.66
C PHE A 141 -8.37 -16.02 19.50
N LYS A 142 -9.67 -15.80 19.72
CA LYS A 142 -10.71 -16.83 19.58
C LYS A 142 -10.73 -17.44 18.18
N ASN A 143 -10.68 -16.61 17.14
CA ASN A 143 -10.74 -17.06 15.75
C ASN A 143 -9.50 -17.87 15.36
N ILE A 144 -8.31 -17.49 15.82
CA ILE A 144 -7.06 -18.22 15.56
C ILE A 144 -7.04 -19.55 16.32
N ILE A 145 -7.38 -19.57 17.60
CA ILE A 145 -7.40 -20.80 18.39
C ILE A 145 -8.38 -21.81 17.81
N LYS A 146 -9.60 -21.37 17.44
CA LYS A 146 -10.59 -22.23 16.77
C LYS A 146 -10.14 -22.75 15.41
N PHE A 147 -9.35 -21.96 14.66
CA PHE A 147 -8.80 -22.39 13.38
C PHE A 147 -7.66 -23.42 13.54
N LEU A 148 -6.81 -23.24 14.54
CA LEU A 148 -5.65 -24.10 14.77
C LEU A 148 -6.05 -25.45 15.37
N VAL A 149 -7.03 -25.48 16.27
CA VAL A 149 -7.44 -26.73 16.94
C VAL A 149 -8.38 -27.51 16.03
N GLN A 150 -7.94 -28.68 15.55
CA GLN A 150 -8.71 -29.55 14.66
C GLN A 150 -9.27 -30.79 15.35
N GLY A 151 -8.57 -31.32 16.35
CA GLY A 151 -8.96 -32.53 17.08
C GLY A 151 -10.32 -32.39 17.77
N ASN A 152 -11.16 -33.42 17.67
CA ASN A 152 -12.53 -33.37 18.20
C ASN A 152 -12.56 -33.24 19.73
N ARG A 153 -11.62 -33.88 20.43
CA ARG A 153 -11.51 -33.79 21.89
C ARG A 153 -11.07 -32.39 22.31
N GLU A 154 -10.05 -31.88 21.67
CA GLU A 154 -9.47 -30.56 21.91
C GLU A 154 -10.47 -29.44 21.59
N LYS A 155 -11.21 -29.54 20.48
CA LYS A 155 -12.27 -28.59 20.12
C LYS A 155 -13.33 -28.47 21.21
N ARG A 156 -13.81 -29.59 21.75
CA ARG A 156 -14.82 -29.58 22.83
C ARG A 156 -14.31 -28.86 24.08
N ILE A 157 -13.05 -29.05 24.45
CA ILE A 157 -12.43 -28.38 25.60
C ILE A 157 -12.35 -26.87 25.34
N ILE A 158 -11.85 -26.47 24.18
CA ILE A 158 -11.74 -25.06 23.80
C ILE A 158 -13.12 -24.39 23.73
N GLU A 159 -14.12 -25.06 23.15
CA GLU A 159 -15.50 -24.58 23.08
C GLU A 159 -16.11 -24.42 24.47
N LYS A 160 -15.86 -25.36 25.38
CA LYS A 160 -16.30 -25.27 26.78
C LYS A 160 -15.71 -24.05 27.47
N ILE A 161 -14.39 -23.84 27.37
CA ILE A 161 -13.72 -22.66 27.95
C ILE A 161 -14.35 -21.36 27.43
N PHE A 162 -14.53 -21.23 26.11
CA PHE A 162 -15.18 -20.03 25.57
C PHE A 162 -16.64 -19.90 26.01
N SER A 163 -17.38 -21.00 26.18
CA SER A 163 -18.77 -20.96 26.66
C SER A 163 -18.91 -20.52 28.12
N GLU A 164 -17.87 -20.68 28.93
CA GLU A 164 -17.83 -20.17 30.32
C GLU A 164 -17.35 -18.71 30.36
N VAL A 165 -16.38 -18.35 29.52
CA VAL A 165 -15.81 -17.00 29.49
C VAL A 165 -16.71 -15.98 28.78
N ASP A 166 -17.31 -16.33 27.62
CA ASP A 166 -18.11 -15.39 26.81
C ASP A 166 -19.29 -14.77 27.61
N PRO A 167 -20.08 -15.52 28.41
CA PRO A 167 -21.14 -14.95 29.23
C PRO A 167 -20.61 -14.02 30.33
N LEU A 168 -19.45 -14.32 30.92
CA LEU A 168 -18.83 -13.47 31.94
C LEU A 168 -18.32 -12.15 31.35
N ILE A 169 -17.84 -12.16 30.11
CA ILE A 169 -17.50 -10.95 29.36
C ILE A 169 -18.77 -10.14 29.07
N ALA A 170 -19.84 -10.80 28.61
CA ALA A 170 -21.11 -10.15 28.28
C ALA A 170 -21.82 -9.56 29.51
N ASN A 171 -21.74 -10.24 30.65
CA ASN A 171 -22.31 -9.82 31.94
C ASN A 171 -21.38 -8.89 32.73
N GLU A 172 -20.14 -8.69 32.26
CA GLU A 172 -19.14 -7.79 32.86
C GLU A 172 -18.73 -8.15 34.28
N THR A 173 -18.64 -9.45 34.58
CA THR A 173 -18.30 -9.99 35.91
C THR A 173 -16.98 -10.76 35.95
N ILE A 174 -16.21 -10.74 34.85
CA ILE A 174 -15.05 -11.62 34.67
C ILE A 174 -13.93 -11.43 35.72
N ILE A 175 -13.69 -10.22 36.24
CA ILE A 175 -12.63 -9.96 37.23
C ILE A 175 -13.08 -10.36 38.64
N ARG A 176 -14.39 -10.40 38.89
CA ARG A 176 -14.94 -10.94 40.15
C ARG A 176 -14.82 -12.45 40.22
N GLU A 177 -15.14 -13.12 39.11
CA GLU A 177 -15.16 -14.57 39.06
C GLU A 177 -13.77 -15.18 38.83
N TYR A 178 -12.90 -14.53 38.05
CA TYR A 178 -11.59 -15.09 37.66
C TYR A 178 -10.40 -14.22 38.06
N LYS A 179 -9.27 -14.89 38.33
CA LYS A 179 -8.03 -14.26 38.79
C LYS A 179 -7.23 -13.69 37.61
N MET A 180 -7.30 -12.38 37.44
CA MET A 180 -6.59 -11.68 36.36
C MET A 180 -5.07 -11.55 36.55
N SER A 181 -4.51 -12.00 37.69
CA SER A 181 -3.07 -11.90 37.94
C SER A 181 -2.20 -12.74 36.99
N ALA A 182 -2.77 -13.82 36.44
CA ALA A 182 -2.09 -14.73 35.51
C ALA A 182 -2.34 -14.40 34.03
N LEU A 183 -3.20 -13.42 33.74
CA LEU A 183 -3.50 -12.97 32.37
C LEU A 183 -2.26 -12.45 31.61
N PRO A 184 -1.30 -11.72 32.24
CA PRO A 184 -0.06 -11.34 31.57
C PRO A 184 0.78 -12.54 31.11
N SER A 185 0.81 -13.63 31.91
CA SER A 185 1.52 -14.87 31.54
C SER A 185 0.88 -15.53 30.31
N LEU A 186 -0.45 -15.59 30.27
CA LEU A 186 -1.19 -16.09 29.10
C LEU A 186 -0.91 -15.23 27.86
N TYR A 187 -0.88 -13.92 28.02
CA TYR A 187 -0.52 -12.98 26.96
C TYR A 187 0.88 -13.24 26.41
N ASP A 188 1.89 -13.44 27.26
CA ASP A 188 3.26 -13.71 26.83
C ASP A 188 3.39 -15.04 26.07
N LEU A 189 2.68 -16.08 26.52
CA LEU A 189 2.59 -17.36 25.81
C LEU A 189 1.92 -17.21 24.45
N PHE A 190 0.83 -16.42 24.38
CA PHE A 190 0.13 -16.18 23.13
C PHE A 190 0.98 -15.38 22.13
N VAL A 191 1.74 -14.38 22.59
CA VAL A 191 2.68 -13.64 21.74
C VAL A 191 3.75 -14.57 21.17
N LYS A 192 4.25 -15.55 21.95
CA LYS A 192 5.17 -16.58 21.44
C LYS A 192 4.51 -17.46 20.38
N LEU A 193 3.26 -17.89 20.61
CA LEU A 193 2.50 -18.67 19.62
C LEU A 193 2.39 -17.91 18.29
N ILE A 194 2.00 -16.63 18.33
CA ILE A 194 1.85 -15.82 17.11
C ILE A 194 3.19 -15.70 16.35
N LYS A 195 4.35 -15.65 17.03
CA LYS A 195 5.66 -15.66 16.34
C LYS A 195 5.88 -16.97 15.57
N TYR A 196 5.58 -18.12 16.17
CA TYR A 196 5.67 -19.40 15.47
C TYR A 196 4.70 -19.50 14.29
N LEU A 197 3.51 -18.89 14.39
CA LEU A 197 2.56 -18.81 13.27
C LEU A 197 3.04 -17.90 12.14
N LEU A 198 3.84 -16.87 12.43
CA LEU A 198 4.43 -16.00 11.40
C LEU A 198 5.53 -16.72 10.62
N ASP A 199 6.42 -17.43 11.31
CA ASP A 199 7.49 -18.21 10.70
C ASP A 199 6.94 -19.46 9.99
N ASN A 200 5.90 -20.08 10.57
CA ASN A 200 5.17 -21.25 10.06
C ASN A 200 6.07 -22.41 9.60
N LYS A 201 7.17 -22.65 10.32
CA LYS A 201 8.13 -23.72 10.02
C LYS A 201 7.63 -25.05 10.58
N GLN A 202 7.82 -26.14 9.84
CA GLN A 202 7.40 -27.49 10.26
C GLN A 202 8.12 -27.94 11.54
N GLU A 203 9.38 -27.52 11.71
CA GLU A 203 10.27 -27.87 12.83
C GLU A 203 9.74 -27.36 14.18
N ASP A 204 8.95 -26.28 14.17
CA ASP A 204 8.44 -25.65 15.39
C ASP A 204 7.19 -26.33 15.97
N ARG A 205 6.71 -27.43 15.37
CA ARG A 205 5.45 -28.07 15.76
C ARG A 205 5.41 -28.48 17.22
N ASP A 206 6.47 -29.09 17.73
CA ASP A 206 6.51 -29.55 19.12
C ASP A 206 6.46 -28.36 20.09
N GLN A 207 7.11 -27.24 19.74
CA GLN A 207 7.05 -26.01 20.52
C GLN A 207 5.64 -25.41 20.53
N VAL A 208 4.94 -25.46 19.40
CA VAL A 208 3.54 -25.03 19.32
C VAL A 208 2.66 -25.89 20.23
N VAL A 209 2.83 -27.21 20.23
CA VAL A 209 2.08 -28.11 21.10
C VAL A 209 2.31 -27.77 22.58
N ILE A 210 3.57 -27.58 22.99
CA ILE A 210 3.93 -27.20 24.36
C ILE A 210 3.25 -25.87 24.73
N LEU A 211 3.29 -24.86 23.85
CA LEU A 211 2.63 -23.58 24.11
C LEU A 211 1.11 -23.73 24.32
N PHE A 212 0.44 -24.61 23.57
CA PHE A 212 -1.00 -24.87 23.78
C PHE A 212 -1.26 -25.53 25.14
N GLN A 213 -0.41 -26.47 25.56
CA GLN A 213 -0.49 -27.12 26.86
C GLN A 213 -0.25 -26.12 28.00
N ASP A 214 0.80 -25.29 27.90
CA ASP A 214 1.12 -24.24 28.87
C ASP A 214 -0.01 -23.22 28.99
N MET A 215 -0.57 -22.77 27.85
CA MET A 215 -1.70 -21.83 27.86
C MET A 215 -2.93 -22.44 28.52
N LEU A 216 -3.24 -23.72 28.23
CA LEU A 216 -4.37 -24.40 28.86
C LEU A 216 -4.16 -24.55 30.37
N GLU A 217 -2.92 -24.84 30.81
CA GLU A 217 -2.58 -24.90 32.22
C GLU A 217 -2.81 -23.56 32.92
N VAL A 218 -2.30 -22.45 32.35
CA VAL A 218 -2.49 -21.11 32.90
C VAL A 218 -3.98 -20.75 32.99
N VAL A 219 -4.77 -21.04 31.94
CA VAL A 219 -6.21 -20.74 31.95
C VAL A 219 -6.94 -21.54 33.03
N THR A 220 -6.70 -22.84 33.11
CA THR A 220 -7.46 -23.73 34.01
C THR A 220 -7.02 -23.61 35.47
N ARG A 221 -5.71 -23.56 35.74
CA ARG A 221 -5.15 -23.56 37.11
C ARG A 221 -5.00 -22.17 37.70
N ASP A 222 -4.56 -21.20 36.90
CA ASP A 222 -4.15 -19.90 37.44
C ASP A 222 -5.22 -18.81 37.28
N ILE A 223 -6.10 -18.92 36.27
CA ILE A 223 -7.15 -17.94 35.99
C ILE A 223 -8.52 -18.41 36.49
N MET A 224 -8.98 -19.59 36.07
CA MET A 224 -10.34 -20.08 36.36
C MET A 224 -10.48 -20.70 37.76
N MET A 225 -9.36 -20.92 38.48
CA MET A 225 -9.25 -21.43 39.85
C MET A 225 -10.49 -22.23 40.31
N GLU A 226 -10.67 -23.42 39.74
CA GLU A 226 -11.61 -24.39 40.30
C GLU A 226 -11.08 -24.85 41.66
N ASP A 227 -11.99 -25.07 42.63
CA ASP A 227 -11.66 -25.58 43.96
C ASP A 227 -10.75 -26.81 43.82
N PRO A 228 -9.61 -26.91 44.53
CA PRO A 228 -8.71 -28.06 44.42
C PRO A 228 -9.37 -29.40 44.80
N ASP A 229 -10.54 -29.36 45.44
CA ASP A 229 -11.38 -30.54 45.77
C ASP A 229 -12.46 -30.86 44.70
N GLN A 230 -12.62 -30.03 43.67
CA GLN A 230 -13.45 -30.31 42.49
C GLN A 230 -12.54 -30.39 41.25
N ASP A 231 -11.86 -31.52 41.10
CA ASP A 231 -11.27 -31.93 39.83
C ASP A 231 -12.41 -32.04 38.77
N GLN A 232 -12.73 -30.96 38.06
CA GLN A 232 -13.56 -31.03 36.86
C GLN A 232 -12.74 -31.22 35.59
N ILE A 233 -11.42 -31.00 35.62
CA ILE A 233 -10.55 -31.36 34.49
C ILE A 233 -10.60 -32.88 34.25
N SER A 234 -10.71 -33.69 35.32
CA SER A 234 -10.98 -35.14 35.20
C SER A 234 -12.37 -35.38 34.61
N SER A 235 -13.41 -34.63 34.98
CA SER A 235 -14.74 -34.65 34.35
C SER A 235 -14.74 -34.26 32.86
N TRP A 236 -13.87 -33.34 32.45
CA TRP A 236 -13.69 -32.91 31.05
C TRP A 236 -13.00 -34.00 30.23
N SER A 237 -12.17 -34.83 30.85
CA SER A 237 -11.54 -36.02 30.24
C SER A 237 -12.38 -37.31 30.33
N GLU A 238 -13.22 -37.48 31.36
CA GLU A 238 -13.94 -38.72 31.68
C GLU A 238 -15.33 -38.84 31.05
N SER A 239 -15.91 -37.75 30.52
CA SER A 239 -17.24 -37.80 29.88
C SER A 239 -17.26 -38.49 28.49
N ILE A 240 -16.21 -39.23 28.14
CA ILE A 240 -16.15 -40.07 26.93
C ILE A 240 -15.81 -41.48 27.38
N HIS A 241 -16.83 -42.34 27.49
CA HIS A 241 -16.65 -43.78 27.70
C HIS A 241 -15.80 -44.41 26.58
N PRO A 242 -14.82 -45.25 26.95
CA PRO A 242 -14.66 -46.51 26.24
C PRO A 242 -14.58 -47.67 27.24
N GLY A 243 -15.74 -48.23 27.62
CA GLY A 243 -15.83 -49.55 28.27
C GLY A 243 -15.15 -49.70 29.65
N PRO A 244 -15.50 -50.74 30.42
CA PRO A 244 -15.01 -50.88 31.78
C PRO A 244 -13.66 -51.63 31.82
N GLU A 245 -12.92 -51.34 32.90
CA GLU A 245 -11.75 -52.09 33.42
C GLU A 245 -10.37 -51.66 32.88
N HIS A 246 -9.74 -50.69 33.56
CA HIS A 246 -8.51 -50.93 34.31
C HIS A 246 -8.18 -49.71 35.21
N GLU A 247 -8.00 -50.01 36.50
CA GLU A 247 -7.74 -49.09 37.59
C GLU A 247 -6.37 -48.39 37.49
N GLY A 248 -6.38 -47.06 37.70
CA GLY A 248 -5.42 -46.38 38.57
C GLY A 248 -3.94 -46.37 38.16
N MET A 249 -3.57 -45.69 37.06
CA MET A 249 -2.22 -45.06 36.97
C MET A 249 -2.04 -43.97 35.89
N ASN A 250 -2.97 -43.74 34.96
CA ASN A 250 -2.67 -42.99 33.71
C ASN A 250 -3.23 -41.55 33.61
N ASN A 251 -3.63 -40.91 34.71
CA ASN A 251 -4.21 -39.54 34.64
C ASN A 251 -3.19 -38.46 34.24
N LEU A 252 -1.91 -38.62 34.58
CA LEU A 252 -0.86 -37.70 34.15
C LEU A 252 -0.59 -37.82 32.64
N GLU A 253 -0.44 -39.05 32.14
CA GLU A 253 -0.16 -39.36 30.73
C GLU A 253 -1.23 -38.79 29.78
N THR A 254 -2.50 -38.86 30.19
CA THR A 254 -3.63 -38.35 29.40
C THR A 254 -3.60 -36.81 29.25
N LYS A 255 -3.02 -36.10 30.23
CA LYS A 255 -2.87 -34.64 30.23
C LYS A 255 -1.71 -34.20 29.32
N TYR A 256 -0.62 -34.97 29.29
CA TYR A 256 0.54 -34.75 28.40
C TYR A 256 0.29 -35.13 26.93
N GLN A 257 -0.77 -35.90 26.64
CA GLN A 257 -1.15 -36.28 25.28
C GLN A 257 -2.10 -35.29 24.57
N LEU A 258 -2.70 -34.35 25.31
CA LEU A 258 -3.62 -33.37 24.72
C LEU A 258 -2.86 -32.46 23.75
N PHE A 259 -3.41 -32.23 22.56
CA PHE A 259 -2.76 -31.50 21.45
C PHE A 259 -1.54 -32.17 20.80
N ALA A 260 -0.94 -33.19 21.42
CA ALA A 260 0.23 -33.89 20.88
C ALA A 260 -0.13 -34.88 19.76
N SER A 261 -1.40 -35.32 19.68
CA SER A 261 -1.85 -36.27 18.67
C SER A 261 -1.71 -35.73 17.24
N GLU A 262 -1.37 -36.61 16.29
CA GLU A 262 -1.26 -36.25 14.88
C GLU A 262 -2.64 -35.80 14.34
N GLY A 263 -2.78 -34.51 14.02
CA GLY A 263 -4.05 -33.91 13.57
C GLY A 263 -4.83 -33.16 14.65
N ALA A 264 -4.34 -33.08 15.89
CA ALA A 264 -4.98 -32.26 16.94
C ALA A 264 -4.81 -30.76 16.68
N ILE A 265 -3.62 -30.34 16.23
CA ILE A 265 -3.29 -28.96 15.84
C ILE A 265 -2.96 -28.91 14.34
N ASN A 266 -3.57 -27.95 13.66
CA ASN A 266 -3.28 -27.53 12.29
C ASN A 266 -2.01 -26.67 12.24
N PHE A 267 -0.85 -27.29 12.40
CA PHE A 267 0.44 -26.61 12.28
C PHE A 267 1.50 -27.51 11.62
N PRO A 268 2.25 -27.01 10.63
CA PRO A 268 2.13 -25.68 10.00
C PRO A 268 0.83 -25.55 9.19
N THR A 269 0.29 -24.33 9.15
CA THR A 269 -0.97 -24.06 8.45
C THR A 269 -0.80 -24.26 6.94
N LYS A 270 -1.64 -25.09 6.31
CA LYS A 270 -1.64 -25.31 4.84
C LYS A 270 -3.09 -25.41 4.32
N PRO A 271 -3.47 -24.71 3.24
CA PRO A 271 -2.69 -23.70 2.51
C PRO A 271 -2.58 -22.38 3.30
N VAL A 272 -1.41 -21.75 3.24
CA VAL A 272 -1.22 -20.39 3.79
C VAL A 272 -1.76 -19.39 2.78
N THR A 273 -2.94 -18.85 3.03
CA THR A 273 -3.48 -17.73 2.22
C THR A 273 -2.81 -16.42 2.62
N GLU A 274 -2.66 -15.47 1.69
CA GLU A 274 -2.13 -14.14 2.03
C GLU A 274 -2.99 -13.43 3.08
N ALA A 275 -4.31 -13.59 3.01
CA ALA A 275 -5.25 -13.10 4.02
C ALA A 275 -4.95 -13.67 5.43
N TRP A 276 -4.55 -14.94 5.52
CA TRP A 276 -4.12 -15.54 6.80
C TRP A 276 -2.82 -14.89 7.30
N LYS A 277 -1.81 -14.74 6.44
CA LYS A 277 -0.55 -14.06 6.82
C LYS A 277 -0.80 -12.65 7.31
N GLU A 278 -1.61 -11.87 6.60
CA GLU A 278 -1.96 -10.50 6.98
C GLU A 278 -2.71 -10.47 8.33
N LYS A 279 -3.62 -11.42 8.56
CA LYS A 279 -4.35 -11.54 9.83
C LYS A 279 -3.40 -11.81 11.01
N ILE A 280 -2.47 -12.75 10.87
CA ILE A 280 -1.48 -13.07 11.91
C ILE A 280 -0.51 -11.90 12.10
N LYS A 281 -0.02 -11.29 11.02
CA LYS A 281 0.88 -10.12 11.06
C LYS A 281 0.24 -8.93 11.76
N ARG A 282 -1.03 -8.64 11.45
CA ARG A 282 -1.80 -7.60 12.12
C ARG A 282 -1.92 -7.86 13.61
N LEU A 283 -2.30 -9.08 14.00
CA LEU A 283 -2.43 -9.41 15.42
C LEU A 283 -1.08 -9.31 16.15
N TYR A 284 0.00 -9.78 15.53
CA TYR A 284 1.34 -9.64 16.10
C TYR A 284 1.69 -8.18 16.35
N LEU A 285 1.43 -7.30 15.39
CA LEU A 285 1.62 -5.86 15.55
C LEU A 285 0.71 -5.30 16.65
N LEU A 286 -0.56 -5.67 16.67
CA LEU A 286 -1.52 -5.21 17.67
C LEU A 286 -1.03 -5.52 19.10
N LEU A 287 -0.53 -6.74 19.33
CA LEU A 287 -0.01 -7.17 20.64
C LEU A 287 1.34 -6.51 20.96
N THR A 288 2.28 -6.51 20.01
CA THR A 288 3.70 -6.18 20.31
C THR A 288 4.10 -4.73 20.06
N THR A 289 3.24 -3.92 19.44
CA THR A 289 3.57 -2.53 19.13
C THR A 289 3.69 -1.69 20.40
N LYS A 290 4.92 -1.21 20.63
CA LYS A 290 5.29 -0.37 21.78
C LYS A 290 5.10 1.12 21.48
N GLU A 291 5.41 1.96 22.48
CA GLU A 291 5.35 3.43 22.38
C GLU A 291 6.23 4.01 21.27
N SER A 292 7.24 3.30 20.76
CA SER A 292 8.04 3.78 19.62
C SER A 292 7.21 3.96 18.33
N ALA A 293 6.06 3.31 18.22
CA ALA A 293 5.12 3.60 17.14
C ALA A 293 4.50 5.01 17.26
N MET A 294 4.71 5.72 18.37
CA MET A 294 4.23 7.09 18.55
C MET A 294 4.79 8.06 17.51
N ASP A 295 5.98 7.79 16.98
CA ASP A 295 6.63 8.64 15.99
C ASP A 295 6.39 8.20 14.54
N VAL A 296 5.55 7.19 14.30
CA VAL A 296 5.26 6.67 12.95
C VAL A 296 4.28 7.59 12.18
N PRO A 297 4.55 7.89 10.89
CA PRO A 297 5.79 7.60 10.16
C PRO A 297 6.93 8.51 10.63
N SER A 298 8.14 7.96 10.71
CA SER A 298 9.33 8.67 11.20
C SER A 298 9.79 9.77 10.22
N ASN A 299 9.70 9.50 8.91
CA ASN A 299 10.08 10.44 7.85
C ASN A 299 9.27 11.75 7.92
N LEU A 300 9.99 12.88 7.86
CA LEU A 300 9.40 14.22 8.01
C LEU A 300 8.47 14.57 6.84
N GLU A 301 8.79 14.14 5.62
CA GLU A 301 7.98 14.43 4.44
C GLU A 301 6.66 13.67 4.46
N ALA A 302 6.68 12.38 4.81
CA ALA A 302 5.47 11.59 5.04
C ALA A 302 4.57 12.24 6.10
N ARG A 303 5.15 12.66 7.24
CA ARG A 303 4.41 13.38 8.29
C ARG A 303 3.80 14.68 7.79
N ARG A 304 4.56 15.46 7.02
CA ARG A 304 4.13 16.74 6.45
C ARG A 304 2.95 16.55 5.50
N ARG A 305 3.05 15.58 4.57
CA ARG A 305 1.98 15.27 3.60
C ARG A 305 0.73 14.74 4.27
N MET A 306 0.88 13.80 5.21
CA MET A 306 -0.24 13.23 5.95
C MET A 306 -0.96 14.26 6.82
N SER A 307 -0.20 15.14 7.48
CA SER A 307 -0.77 16.26 8.26
C SER A 307 -1.48 17.27 7.37
N PHE A 308 -0.91 17.59 6.21
CA PHE A 308 -1.55 18.50 5.24
C PHE A 308 -2.86 17.92 4.73
N PHE A 309 -2.89 16.66 4.32
CA PHE A 309 -4.11 15.96 3.91
C PHE A 309 -5.17 15.98 5.03
N SER A 310 -4.80 15.53 6.22
CA SER A 310 -5.72 15.49 7.38
C SER A 310 -6.30 16.87 7.70
N ASN A 311 -5.49 17.92 7.71
CA ASN A 311 -5.96 19.28 7.98
C ASN A 311 -6.85 19.83 6.87
N SER A 312 -6.57 19.50 5.61
CA SER A 312 -7.36 19.98 4.45
C SER A 312 -8.80 19.46 4.49
N LEU A 313 -9.03 18.25 5.01
CA LEU A 313 -10.39 17.70 5.16
C LEU A 313 -11.30 18.53 6.08
N PHE A 314 -10.72 19.34 6.97
CA PHE A 314 -11.45 20.23 7.89
C PHE A 314 -11.43 21.69 7.43
N MET A 315 -10.86 21.99 6.27
CA MET A 315 -10.97 23.30 5.63
C MET A 315 -12.31 23.44 4.92
N ASP A 316 -12.68 24.68 4.62
CA ASP A 316 -13.82 24.96 3.77
C ASP A 316 -13.51 24.52 2.33
N MET A 317 -14.17 23.46 1.88
CA MET A 317 -13.99 22.87 0.55
C MET A 317 -15.35 22.68 -0.14
N PRO A 318 -15.44 22.92 -1.46
CA PRO A 318 -16.66 22.67 -2.21
C PRO A 318 -17.01 21.18 -2.22
N LEU A 319 -18.30 20.86 -2.36
CA LEU A 319 -18.75 19.48 -2.51
C LEU A 319 -18.17 18.86 -3.78
N ALA A 320 -17.58 17.67 -3.65
CA ALA A 320 -17.05 16.92 -4.76
C ALA A 320 -18.18 16.46 -5.71
N PRO A 321 -18.14 16.79 -7.01
CA PRO A 321 -18.99 16.14 -7.99
C PRO A 321 -18.51 14.71 -8.25
N LYS A 322 -19.38 13.86 -8.80
CA LYS A 322 -18.94 12.57 -9.37
C LYS A 322 -17.89 12.81 -10.45
N VAL A 323 -16.89 11.94 -10.59
CA VAL A 323 -15.78 12.09 -11.53
C VAL A 323 -16.27 12.33 -12.95
N ARG A 324 -17.30 11.60 -13.39
CA ARG A 324 -17.92 11.78 -14.71
C ARG A 324 -18.45 13.20 -14.98
N ASN A 325 -18.83 13.93 -13.92
CA ASN A 325 -19.34 15.30 -13.97
C ASN A 325 -18.27 16.36 -13.64
N MET A 326 -17.06 15.95 -13.28
CA MET A 326 -15.95 16.87 -13.03
C MET A 326 -15.50 17.54 -14.34
N LEU A 327 -15.00 18.77 -14.25
CA LEU A 327 -14.34 19.43 -15.38
C LEU A 327 -13.13 18.61 -15.82
N SER A 328 -13.02 18.38 -17.12
CA SER A 328 -11.82 17.79 -17.71
C SER A 328 -10.70 18.83 -17.75
N PHE A 329 -9.45 18.43 -17.53
CA PHE A 329 -8.32 19.35 -17.61
C PHE A 329 -7.06 18.67 -18.14
N SER A 330 -6.18 19.47 -18.72
CA SER A 330 -4.84 19.06 -19.11
C SER A 330 -3.78 19.76 -18.29
N VAL A 331 -2.67 19.07 -18.05
CA VAL A 331 -1.42 19.68 -17.57
C VAL A 331 -0.47 19.82 -18.76
N LEU A 332 0.23 20.95 -18.84
CA LEU A 332 1.26 21.21 -19.84
C LEU A 332 2.55 21.62 -19.15
N THR A 333 3.62 20.84 -19.38
CA THR A 333 4.96 21.13 -18.85
C THR A 333 5.94 21.35 -20.01
N PRO A 334 6.64 22.49 -20.10
CA PRO A 334 7.71 22.68 -21.04
C PRO A 334 8.96 21.93 -20.61
N TYR A 335 9.63 21.32 -21.57
CA TYR A 335 10.93 20.67 -21.41
C TYR A 335 11.79 21.00 -22.62
N TYR A 336 13.11 21.10 -22.44
CA TYR A 336 14.01 21.41 -23.55
C TYR A 336 15.02 20.30 -23.77
N THR A 337 16.09 20.30 -22.98
CA THR A 337 17.24 19.39 -23.14
C THR A 337 17.79 18.89 -21.81
N GLU A 338 17.15 19.22 -20.69
CA GLU A 338 17.58 18.78 -19.37
C GLU A 338 17.67 17.25 -19.30
N GLU A 339 18.49 16.71 -18.42
CA GLU A 339 18.52 15.26 -18.23
C GLU A 339 17.18 14.75 -17.72
N VAL A 340 16.80 13.56 -18.19
CA VAL A 340 15.50 12.95 -17.88
C VAL A 340 15.67 12.02 -16.69
N LEU A 341 16.61 11.10 -16.80
CA LEU A 341 17.07 10.22 -15.73
C LEU A 341 18.58 10.37 -15.61
N PHE A 342 19.11 10.23 -14.39
CA PHE A 342 20.54 10.01 -14.21
C PHE A 342 20.94 8.70 -14.90
N SER A 343 22.06 8.71 -15.62
CA SER A 343 22.71 7.46 -16.03
C SER A 343 23.44 6.84 -14.83
N LEU A 344 23.77 5.55 -14.91
CA LEU A 344 24.53 4.90 -13.84
C LEU A 344 25.90 5.56 -13.64
N ARG A 345 26.52 6.02 -14.74
CA ARG A 345 27.80 6.75 -14.70
C ARG A 345 27.68 8.05 -13.92
N ASP A 346 26.63 8.85 -14.18
CA ASP A 346 26.42 10.13 -13.46
C ASP A 346 26.24 9.92 -11.95
N LEU A 347 25.72 8.76 -11.54
CA LEU A 347 25.51 8.42 -10.13
C LEU A 347 26.81 8.04 -9.41
N GLU A 348 27.75 7.41 -10.12
CA GLU A 348 28.97 6.82 -9.56
C GLU A 348 30.19 7.73 -9.74
N GLU A 349 30.26 8.47 -10.85
CA GLU A 349 31.39 9.34 -11.15
C GLU A 349 31.51 10.44 -10.09
N PRO A 350 32.66 10.52 -9.39
CA PRO A 350 32.87 11.56 -8.39
C PRO A 350 33.08 12.91 -9.07
N ASN A 351 32.53 13.97 -8.45
CA ASN A 351 32.83 15.34 -8.83
C ASN A 351 34.28 15.74 -8.45
N GLU A 352 34.64 17.02 -8.68
CA GLU A 352 35.96 17.56 -8.36
C GLU A 352 36.39 17.37 -6.89
N ASP A 353 35.43 17.25 -5.96
CA ASP A 353 35.66 17.03 -4.54
C ASP A 353 35.70 15.54 -4.14
N GLY A 354 35.61 14.61 -5.11
CA GLY A 354 35.58 13.18 -4.86
C GLY A 354 34.21 12.63 -4.45
N VAL A 355 33.13 13.41 -4.59
CA VAL A 355 31.77 13.06 -4.14
C VAL A 355 30.89 12.70 -5.32
N SER A 356 30.30 11.51 -5.30
CA SER A 356 29.33 11.06 -6.31
C SER A 356 27.90 11.53 -5.98
N ILE A 357 27.03 11.62 -6.99
CA ILE A 357 25.62 12.00 -6.80
C ILE A 357 24.92 11.00 -5.88
N LEU A 358 25.20 9.70 -6.06
CA LEU A 358 24.60 8.65 -5.23
C LEU A 358 24.96 8.83 -3.75
N PHE A 359 26.25 9.03 -3.45
CA PHE A 359 26.71 9.28 -2.08
C PHE A 359 26.03 10.51 -1.47
N TYR A 360 25.93 11.60 -2.24
CA TYR A 360 25.27 12.82 -1.79
C TYR A 360 23.79 12.58 -1.44
N LEU A 361 23.04 11.89 -2.31
CA LEU A 361 21.63 11.59 -2.08
C LEU A 361 21.41 10.68 -0.86
N GLN A 362 22.27 9.69 -0.65
CA GLN A 362 22.23 8.84 0.55
C GLN A 362 22.45 9.64 1.84
N LYS A 363 23.31 10.66 1.81
CA LYS A 363 23.56 11.52 2.97
C LYS A 363 22.40 12.46 3.28
N ILE A 364 21.67 12.92 2.28
CA ILE A 364 20.51 13.80 2.47
C ILE A 364 19.25 13.01 2.84
N PHE A 365 19.07 11.82 2.28
CA PHE A 365 17.89 10.97 2.47
C PHE A 365 18.26 9.59 3.03
N PRO A 366 18.90 9.51 4.22
CA PRO A 366 19.40 8.24 4.75
C PRO A 366 18.28 7.26 5.11
N ASP A 367 17.16 7.76 5.62
CA ASP A 367 15.96 6.97 5.92
C ASP A 367 15.31 6.44 4.63
N GLU A 368 15.18 7.27 3.61
CA GLU A 368 14.60 6.87 2.32
C GLU A 368 15.48 5.88 1.55
N TRP A 369 16.81 5.96 1.72
CA TRP A 369 17.74 4.98 1.15
C TRP A 369 17.58 3.60 1.81
N ASN A 370 17.45 3.55 3.13
CA ASN A 370 17.21 2.29 3.84
C ASN A 370 15.86 1.66 3.41
N ASN A 371 14.82 2.48 3.26
CA ASN A 371 13.52 2.02 2.78
C ASN A 371 13.57 1.53 1.32
N PHE A 372 14.43 2.14 0.49
CA PHE A 372 14.70 1.68 -0.87
C PHE A 372 15.38 0.32 -0.89
N LEU A 373 16.46 0.14 -0.13
CA LEU A 373 17.16 -1.15 0.02
C LEU A 373 16.21 -2.25 0.48
N GLU A 374 15.36 -1.94 1.48
CA GLU A 374 14.30 -2.85 1.93
C GLU A 374 13.31 -3.21 0.81
N ARG A 375 13.00 -2.27 -0.11
CA ARG A 375 12.05 -2.50 -1.21
C ARG A 375 12.62 -3.43 -2.27
N VAL A 376 13.91 -3.26 -2.59
CA VAL A 376 14.61 -4.07 -3.59
C VAL A 376 15.17 -5.37 -2.99
N ASN A 377 14.89 -5.64 -1.71
CA ASN A 377 15.33 -6.81 -0.96
C ASN A 377 16.86 -6.95 -0.92
N MET A 378 17.55 -5.84 -0.65
CA MET A 378 19.01 -5.76 -0.53
C MET A 378 19.40 -5.37 0.89
N ASP A 379 20.42 -6.03 1.45
CA ASP A 379 20.86 -5.77 2.83
C ASP A 379 21.73 -4.51 2.95
N ASN A 380 22.55 -4.24 1.93
CA ASN A 380 23.45 -3.10 1.89
C ASN A 380 23.77 -2.70 0.44
N GLU A 381 24.41 -1.55 0.30
CA GLU A 381 24.83 -1.01 -0.99
C GLU A 381 25.84 -1.92 -1.71
N ASP A 382 26.85 -2.43 -1.02
CA ASP A 382 27.88 -3.29 -1.63
C ASP A 382 27.29 -4.52 -2.32
N ASN A 383 26.30 -5.17 -1.69
CA ASN A 383 25.59 -6.31 -2.26
C ASN A 383 24.73 -5.90 -3.45
N MET A 384 24.10 -4.73 -3.39
CA MET A 384 23.33 -4.18 -4.50
C MET A 384 24.23 -3.88 -5.71
N MET A 385 25.37 -3.20 -5.49
CA MET A 385 26.28 -2.80 -6.57
C MET A 385 26.92 -4.02 -7.25
N LYS A 386 27.20 -5.11 -6.52
CA LYS A 386 27.62 -6.39 -7.12
C LYS A 386 26.60 -7.00 -8.07
N VAL A 387 25.31 -6.82 -7.79
CA VAL A 387 24.21 -7.30 -8.67
C VAL A 387 24.05 -6.37 -9.87
N VAL A 388 24.23 -5.06 -9.68
CA VAL A 388 24.18 -4.07 -10.78
C VAL A 388 25.37 -4.22 -11.73
N HIS A 389 26.56 -4.60 -11.23
CA HIS A 389 27.78 -4.81 -12.01
C HIS A 389 28.21 -6.30 -12.05
N PRO A 390 27.48 -7.16 -12.77
CA PRO A 390 27.77 -8.59 -12.80
C PRO A 390 29.12 -8.94 -13.47
N GLU A 391 29.69 -8.03 -14.28
CA GLU A 391 31.00 -8.22 -14.93
C GLU A 391 32.16 -8.28 -13.92
N GLU A 392 32.04 -7.63 -12.76
CA GLU A 392 33.05 -7.70 -11.69
C GLU A 392 33.02 -9.07 -10.99
N LEU A 393 31.84 -9.69 -10.89
CA LEU A 393 31.65 -11.02 -10.31
C LEU A 393 32.23 -12.13 -11.20
N LYS A 394 32.16 -11.98 -12.53
CA LYS A 394 32.65 -12.98 -13.49
C LYS A 394 34.17 -12.95 -13.67
N ARG A 395 34.85 -11.83 -13.38
CA ARG A 395 36.32 -11.73 -13.46
C ARG A 395 37.05 -12.46 -12.32
N SER A 396 36.39 -12.73 -11.19
CA SER A 396 36.99 -13.52 -10.10
C SER A 396 36.89 -15.03 -10.30
N ASP A 397 35.94 -15.52 -11.10
CA ASP A 397 35.65 -16.95 -11.25
C ASP A 397 36.09 -17.56 -12.59
N SER A 398 36.72 -16.78 -13.48
CA SER A 398 37.15 -17.26 -14.80
C SER A 398 38.58 -17.85 -14.80
N GLU A 399 38.79 -18.96 -14.09
CA GLU A 399 39.71 -20.01 -14.54
C GLU A 399 38.97 -21.36 -14.51
N LEU A 400 38.84 -21.96 -15.71
CA LEU A 400 38.31 -23.30 -15.98
C LEU A 400 36.76 -23.46 -16.02
N LYS A 401 36.18 -23.29 -17.21
CA LYS A 401 35.69 -24.42 -18.06
C LYS A 401 34.95 -23.89 -19.29
N ARG A 402 35.30 -24.44 -20.45
CA ARG A 402 34.53 -24.34 -21.70
C ARG A 402 33.78 -25.64 -21.93
N SER A 403 32.66 -25.49 -22.65
CA SER A 403 31.90 -26.47 -23.44
C SER A 403 31.15 -27.57 -22.69
N ASP A 404 29.97 -27.23 -22.18
CA ASP A 404 28.64 -27.69 -22.66
C ASP A 404 27.59 -27.08 -21.70
N GLU A 405 27.14 -25.87 -22.01
CA GLU A 405 26.19 -25.14 -21.16
C GLU A 405 24.78 -25.69 -21.35
N SER A 406 24.26 -26.36 -20.31
CA SER A 406 22.88 -26.82 -20.25
C SER A 406 21.90 -25.64 -20.44
N GLU A 407 20.73 -25.89 -21.05
CA GLU A 407 19.69 -24.86 -21.23
C GLU A 407 19.24 -24.22 -19.90
N GLU A 408 19.34 -24.97 -18.81
CA GLU A 408 19.05 -24.51 -17.45
C GLU A 408 20.04 -23.44 -16.96
N LEU A 409 21.33 -23.57 -17.30
CA LEU A 409 22.35 -22.57 -16.96
C LEU A 409 22.09 -21.26 -17.72
N LYS A 410 21.80 -21.34 -19.03
CA LYS A 410 21.47 -20.17 -19.86
C LYS A 410 20.23 -19.44 -19.37
N ARG A 411 19.22 -20.19 -18.90
CA ARG A 411 18.01 -19.61 -18.31
C ARG A 411 18.33 -18.89 -17.01
N SER A 412 19.17 -19.47 -16.15
CA SER A 412 19.61 -18.84 -14.90
C SER A 412 20.40 -17.54 -15.16
N GLU A 413 21.36 -17.55 -16.09
CA GLU A 413 22.13 -16.35 -16.45
C GLU A 413 21.25 -15.23 -17.02
N LEU A 414 20.25 -15.59 -17.83
CA LEU A 414 19.30 -14.63 -18.38
C LEU A 414 18.44 -13.99 -17.29
N GLU A 415 17.98 -14.77 -16.30
CA GLU A 415 17.22 -14.23 -15.16
C GLU A 415 18.09 -13.33 -14.27
N GLU A 416 19.36 -13.64 -14.08
CA GLU A 416 20.31 -12.79 -13.36
C GLU A 416 20.55 -11.45 -14.08
N LEU A 417 20.74 -11.48 -15.40
CA LEU A 417 20.87 -10.27 -16.22
C LEU A 417 19.60 -9.40 -16.17
N LYS A 418 18.42 -10.01 -16.24
CA LYS A 418 17.15 -9.28 -16.09
C LYS A 418 17.04 -8.65 -14.71
N ARG A 419 17.42 -9.36 -13.65
CA ARG A 419 17.43 -8.85 -12.28
C ARG A 419 18.38 -7.67 -12.13
N SER A 420 19.59 -7.78 -12.69
CA SER A 420 20.59 -6.72 -12.72
C SER A 420 20.06 -5.46 -13.41
N ALA A 421 19.53 -5.59 -14.62
CA ALA A 421 18.95 -4.47 -15.38
C ALA A 421 17.76 -3.82 -14.66
N ALA A 422 16.87 -4.62 -14.06
CA ALA A 422 15.74 -4.11 -13.29
C ALA A 422 16.18 -3.37 -12.01
N LEU A 423 17.26 -3.81 -11.37
CA LEU A 423 17.80 -3.17 -10.18
C LEU A 423 18.51 -1.86 -10.52
N GLU A 424 19.31 -1.83 -11.59
CA GLU A 424 19.92 -0.61 -12.13
C GLU A 424 18.85 0.43 -12.44
N GLU A 425 17.77 0.03 -13.11
CA GLU A 425 16.66 0.93 -13.44
C GLU A 425 15.99 1.50 -12.19
N GLN A 426 15.74 0.66 -11.17
CA GLN A 426 15.16 1.12 -9.92
C GLN A 426 16.07 2.10 -9.17
N LEU A 427 17.39 1.90 -9.20
CA LEU A 427 18.37 2.83 -8.63
C LEU A 427 18.36 4.18 -9.38
N ARG A 428 18.41 4.14 -10.71
CA ARG A 428 18.35 5.35 -11.57
C ARG A 428 17.07 6.13 -11.33
N LEU A 429 15.93 5.45 -11.21
CA LEU A 429 14.64 6.08 -10.89
C LEU A 429 14.63 6.67 -9.49
N TRP A 430 15.11 5.94 -8.47
CA TRP A 430 15.17 6.42 -7.09
C TRP A 430 15.95 7.72 -6.98
N ALA A 431 17.12 7.80 -7.63
CA ALA A 431 17.93 9.00 -7.66
C ALA A 431 17.25 10.13 -8.46
N SER A 432 16.69 9.81 -9.63
CA SER A 432 16.05 10.78 -10.51
C SER A 432 14.77 11.39 -9.91
N PHE A 433 14.03 10.66 -9.09
CA PHE A 433 12.88 11.23 -8.37
C PHE A 433 13.26 12.29 -7.33
N ARG A 434 14.51 12.30 -6.88
CA ARG A 434 15.05 13.26 -5.91
C ARG A 434 15.80 14.40 -6.59
N GLY A 435 16.62 14.08 -7.59
CA GLY A 435 17.51 15.04 -8.27
C GLY A 435 17.03 15.57 -9.63
N GLN A 436 16.28 14.81 -10.41
CA GLN A 436 15.91 15.20 -11.78
C GLN A 436 14.53 15.85 -11.88
N THR A 437 14.47 16.99 -12.56
CA THR A 437 13.29 17.88 -12.57
C THR A 437 12.14 17.30 -13.39
N LEU A 438 12.39 16.75 -14.59
CA LEU A 438 11.33 16.19 -15.45
C LEU A 438 10.70 14.95 -14.83
N THR A 439 11.51 13.95 -14.49
CA THR A 439 11.02 12.68 -13.95
C THR A 439 10.25 12.88 -12.64
N ARG A 440 10.74 13.72 -11.73
CA ARG A 440 10.03 14.09 -10.50
C ARG A 440 8.70 14.80 -10.79
N THR A 441 8.69 15.77 -11.71
CA THR A 441 7.48 16.51 -12.07
C THR A 441 6.44 15.61 -12.72
N VAL A 442 6.87 14.73 -13.63
CA VAL A 442 6.00 13.76 -14.29
C VAL A 442 5.37 12.83 -13.26
N ARG A 443 6.16 12.24 -12.36
CA ARG A 443 5.63 11.40 -11.26
C ARG A 443 4.58 12.15 -10.44
N GLY A 444 4.89 13.38 -10.03
CA GLY A 444 3.98 14.19 -9.21
C GLY A 444 2.66 14.53 -9.91
N MET A 445 2.69 14.94 -11.18
CA MET A 445 1.48 15.27 -11.94
C MET A 445 0.62 14.04 -12.22
N MET A 446 1.23 12.87 -12.33
CA MET A 446 0.53 11.61 -12.54
C MET A 446 -0.26 11.15 -11.30
N TYR A 447 -0.06 11.76 -10.13
CA TYR A 447 -0.94 11.56 -8.97
C TYR A 447 -2.37 12.08 -9.21
N TYR A 448 -2.58 13.05 -10.11
CA TYR A 448 -3.95 13.43 -10.51
C TYR A 448 -4.68 12.25 -11.15
N ARG A 449 -4.01 11.53 -12.06
CA ARG A 449 -4.57 10.32 -12.68
C ARG A 449 -4.89 9.26 -11.63
N LYS A 450 -3.92 8.91 -10.78
CA LYS A 450 -4.11 7.89 -9.72
C LYS A 450 -5.27 8.27 -8.78
N ALA A 451 -5.40 9.55 -8.42
CA ALA A 451 -6.50 10.03 -7.59
C ALA A 451 -7.86 9.95 -8.29
N LEU A 452 -7.92 10.26 -9.59
CA LEU A 452 -9.15 10.14 -10.38
C LEU A 452 -9.59 8.68 -10.55
N GLU A 453 -8.65 7.75 -10.73
CA GLU A 453 -8.94 6.31 -10.83
C GLU A 453 -9.57 5.79 -9.53
N LEU A 454 -8.98 6.16 -8.38
CA LEU A 454 -9.54 5.83 -7.07
C LEU A 454 -10.90 6.48 -6.84
N GLN A 455 -11.06 7.75 -7.19
CA GLN A 455 -12.34 8.45 -7.01
C GLN A 455 -13.43 7.86 -7.93
N ALA A 456 -13.08 7.48 -9.16
CA ALA A 456 -13.99 6.82 -10.09
C ALA A 456 -14.41 5.45 -9.57
N PHE A 457 -13.48 4.71 -8.96
CA PHE A 457 -13.78 3.47 -8.25
C PHE A 457 -14.77 3.71 -7.11
N LEU A 458 -14.52 4.68 -6.23
CA LEU A 458 -15.43 5.01 -5.12
C LEU A 458 -16.83 5.45 -5.57
N ASP A 459 -16.94 6.07 -6.75
CA ASP A 459 -18.21 6.49 -7.35
C ASP A 459 -19.04 5.33 -7.96
N MET A 460 -18.37 4.25 -8.38
CA MET A 460 -18.95 3.13 -9.16
C MET A 460 -19.03 1.81 -8.36
N ALA A 461 -18.15 1.62 -7.38
CA ALA A 461 -18.01 0.40 -6.61
C ALA A 461 -19.28 0.07 -5.82
N LYS A 462 -19.67 -1.19 -5.86
CA LYS A 462 -20.72 -1.76 -5.00
C LYS A 462 -20.11 -2.13 -3.65
N ASP A 463 -20.97 -2.51 -2.71
CA ASP A 463 -20.54 -2.87 -1.36
C ASP A 463 -19.59 -4.08 -1.37
N GLU A 464 -19.75 -5.04 -2.29
CA GLU A 464 -18.82 -6.17 -2.44
C GLU A 464 -17.43 -5.72 -2.93
N ASP A 465 -17.38 -4.87 -3.96
CA ASP A 465 -16.12 -4.33 -4.52
C ASP A 465 -15.36 -3.50 -3.49
N LEU A 466 -16.07 -2.71 -2.67
CA LEU A 466 -15.48 -1.91 -1.59
C LEU A 466 -14.84 -2.77 -0.50
N MET A 467 -15.31 -4.01 -0.33
CA MET A 467 -14.81 -4.95 0.68
C MET A 467 -13.64 -5.78 0.16
N GLU A 468 -13.63 -6.15 -1.12
CA GLU A 468 -12.46 -6.78 -1.76
C GLU A 468 -11.28 -5.81 -1.86
N GLY A 469 -11.61 -4.53 -2.12
CA GLY A 469 -10.70 -3.41 -2.09
C GLY A 469 -10.07 -3.06 -3.43
N TYR A 470 -9.68 -1.80 -3.55
CA TYR A 470 -9.16 -1.21 -4.80
C TYR A 470 -7.97 -2.00 -5.37
N LYS A 471 -7.08 -2.49 -4.50
CA LYS A 471 -5.91 -3.28 -4.91
C LYS A 471 -6.27 -4.62 -5.55
N ALA A 472 -7.29 -5.32 -5.04
CA ALA A 472 -7.72 -6.58 -5.64
C ALA A 472 -8.27 -6.35 -7.06
N VAL A 473 -9.03 -5.28 -7.23
CA VAL A 473 -9.57 -4.87 -8.54
C VAL A 473 -8.46 -4.39 -9.51
N GLU A 474 -7.39 -3.77 -9.01
CA GLU A 474 -6.19 -3.40 -9.77
C GLU A 474 -5.39 -4.64 -10.23
N LEU A 475 -5.38 -5.72 -9.44
CA LEU A 475 -4.64 -6.97 -9.72
C LEU A 475 -5.42 -8.00 -10.55
N ASN A 476 -6.76 -7.97 -10.54
CA ASN A 476 -7.64 -8.87 -11.30
C ASN A 476 -7.72 -8.52 -12.81
N LEU A 477 -6.60 -8.17 -13.45
CA LEU A 477 -6.51 -7.78 -14.86
C LEU A 477 -6.85 -8.91 -15.85
N GLU A 478 -6.75 -10.18 -15.43
CA GLU A 478 -6.79 -11.34 -16.35
C GLU A 478 -8.04 -12.22 -16.23
N ASP A 479 -8.83 -12.11 -15.17
CA ASP A 479 -10.00 -12.96 -14.96
C ASP A 479 -11.29 -12.17 -15.17
N HIS A 480 -11.83 -12.17 -16.39
CA HIS A 480 -13.27 -12.31 -16.64
C HIS A 480 -13.56 -12.68 -18.10
N SER A 481 -13.78 -13.97 -18.31
CA SER A 481 -14.54 -14.48 -19.46
C SER A 481 -16.01 -14.09 -19.30
N LYS A 482 -16.40 -12.90 -19.80
CA LYS A 482 -17.76 -12.52 -20.24
C LYS A 482 -17.83 -11.00 -20.41
N GLY A 483 -17.83 -10.50 -21.65
CA GLY A 483 -18.54 -9.32 -22.21
C GLY A 483 -18.59 -7.94 -21.51
N GLU A 484 -18.48 -7.83 -20.19
CA GLU A 484 -18.52 -6.57 -19.44
C GLU A 484 -17.08 -6.09 -19.18
N ARG A 485 -16.80 -4.81 -19.46
CA ARG A 485 -15.49 -4.21 -19.10
C ARG A 485 -15.32 -4.30 -17.58
N SER A 486 -14.17 -4.78 -17.12
CA SER A 486 -13.83 -4.80 -15.70
C SER A 486 -14.04 -3.41 -15.07
N LEU A 487 -14.46 -3.37 -13.80
CA LEU A 487 -14.66 -2.12 -13.05
C LEU A 487 -13.41 -1.23 -13.15
N TRP A 488 -12.23 -1.86 -13.10
CA TRP A 488 -10.94 -1.23 -13.33
C TRP A 488 -10.85 -0.50 -14.67
N ALA A 489 -11.14 -1.19 -15.78
CA ALA A 489 -11.11 -0.60 -17.10
C ALA A 489 -12.10 0.57 -17.25
N GLN A 490 -13.24 0.52 -16.56
CA GLN A 490 -14.20 1.63 -16.53
C GLN A 490 -13.62 2.85 -15.78
N CYS A 491 -12.96 2.62 -14.63
CA CYS A 491 -12.31 3.67 -13.84
C CYS A 491 -11.17 4.34 -14.63
N GLN A 492 -10.34 3.54 -15.31
CA GLN A 492 -9.28 4.05 -16.19
C GLN A 492 -9.84 4.88 -17.34
N ALA A 493 -10.88 4.38 -18.03
CA ALA A 493 -11.49 5.10 -19.14
C ALA A 493 -12.07 6.46 -18.72
N VAL A 494 -12.74 6.53 -17.56
CA VAL A 494 -13.25 7.81 -17.04
C VAL A 494 -12.11 8.74 -16.65
N SER A 495 -11.04 8.23 -16.05
CA SER A 495 -9.87 9.02 -15.68
C SER A 495 -9.15 9.59 -16.91
N ASP A 496 -9.00 8.78 -17.96
CA ASP A 496 -8.43 9.17 -19.25
C ASP A 496 -9.27 10.24 -19.98
N MET A 497 -10.58 10.25 -19.79
CA MET A 497 -11.46 11.32 -20.31
C MET A 497 -11.32 12.63 -19.52
N LYS A 498 -10.87 12.58 -18.26
CA LYS A 498 -10.84 13.74 -17.36
C LYS A 498 -9.46 14.37 -17.23
N PHE A 499 -8.40 13.61 -17.40
CA PHE A 499 -7.04 14.08 -17.22
C PHE A 499 -6.13 13.65 -18.37
N THR A 500 -5.42 14.61 -18.93
CA THR A 500 -4.34 14.37 -19.89
C THR A 500 -3.11 15.17 -19.48
N TYR A 501 -1.93 14.59 -19.67
CA TYR A 501 -0.69 15.30 -19.37
C TYR A 501 0.20 15.36 -20.60
N VAL A 502 0.54 16.58 -21.03
CA VAL A 502 1.38 16.84 -22.19
C VAL A 502 2.70 17.42 -21.74
N VAL A 503 3.80 16.75 -22.06
CA VAL A 503 5.15 17.30 -21.95
C VAL A 503 5.56 17.82 -23.32
N SER A 504 5.90 19.10 -23.39
CA SER A 504 6.40 19.73 -24.60
C SER A 504 7.92 19.54 -24.67
N CYS A 505 8.37 18.51 -25.38
CA CYS A 505 9.78 18.17 -25.60
C CYS A 505 10.16 18.39 -27.07
N GLN A 506 10.49 19.63 -27.42
CA GLN A 506 10.75 20.02 -28.81
C GLN A 506 11.80 19.15 -29.51
N GLN A 507 12.87 18.79 -28.78
CA GLN A 507 14.04 18.06 -29.31
C GLN A 507 13.84 16.53 -29.40
N TYR A 508 12.70 15.99 -28.96
CA TYR A 508 12.48 14.53 -28.91
C TYR A 508 12.70 13.85 -30.28
N GLY A 509 12.21 14.47 -31.36
CA GLY A 509 12.35 13.93 -32.71
C GLY A 509 13.81 13.82 -33.17
N ILE A 510 14.64 14.79 -32.79
CA ILE A 510 16.08 14.78 -33.07
C ILE A 510 16.77 13.73 -32.21
N HIS A 511 16.52 13.73 -30.89
CA HIS A 511 17.05 12.74 -29.94
C HIS A 511 16.72 11.30 -30.37
N LYS A 512 15.51 11.07 -30.88
CA LYS A 512 15.09 9.77 -31.39
C LYS A 512 15.90 9.33 -32.61
N ARG A 513 16.14 10.24 -33.58
CA ARG A 513 16.92 9.93 -34.78
C ARG A 513 18.40 9.75 -34.50
N SER A 514 18.95 10.47 -33.52
CA SER A 514 20.37 10.38 -33.14
C SER A 514 20.66 9.20 -32.21
N GLY A 515 19.64 8.49 -31.71
CA GLY A 515 19.82 7.41 -30.73
C GLY A 515 20.22 7.92 -29.35
N ASP A 516 19.85 9.15 -28.99
CA ASP A 516 20.18 9.76 -27.71
C ASP A 516 19.46 9.04 -26.54
N PRO A 517 20.16 8.73 -25.44
CA PRO A 517 19.57 8.08 -24.26
C PRO A 517 18.32 8.79 -23.72
N ARG A 518 18.25 10.13 -23.83
CA ARG A 518 17.10 10.91 -23.38
C ARG A 518 15.80 10.52 -24.09
N ALA A 519 15.87 10.15 -25.38
CA ALA A 519 14.68 9.69 -26.09
C ALA A 519 14.17 8.34 -25.56
N GLN A 520 15.08 7.45 -25.18
CA GLN A 520 14.74 6.17 -24.57
C GLN A 520 14.14 6.37 -23.17
N ASP A 521 14.72 7.26 -22.36
CA ASP A 521 14.20 7.57 -21.02
C ASP A 521 12.81 8.25 -21.08
N ILE A 522 12.57 9.15 -22.04
CA ILE A 522 11.24 9.74 -22.27
C ILE A 522 10.23 8.67 -22.70
N LEU A 523 10.64 7.73 -23.57
CA LEU A 523 9.80 6.61 -23.97
C LEU A 523 9.43 5.74 -22.75
N LYS A 524 10.39 5.45 -21.87
CA LYS A 524 10.16 4.73 -20.61
C LYS A 524 9.19 5.45 -19.68
N LEU A 525 9.28 6.79 -19.59
CA LEU A 525 8.29 7.57 -18.85
C LEU A 525 6.88 7.44 -19.47
N MET A 526 6.77 7.44 -20.80
CA MET A 526 5.48 7.25 -21.48
C MET A 526 4.92 5.84 -21.28
N THR A 527 5.75 4.80 -21.22
CA THR A 527 5.31 3.42 -20.93
C THR A 527 4.90 3.26 -19.48
N THR A 528 5.60 3.91 -18.55
CA THR A 528 5.29 3.90 -17.12
C THR A 528 3.99 4.65 -16.81
N TYR A 529 3.72 5.73 -17.55
CA TYR A 529 2.58 6.61 -17.33
C TYR A 529 1.68 6.72 -18.58
N PRO A 530 0.66 5.86 -18.73
CA PRO A 530 -0.15 5.78 -19.95
C PRO A 530 -0.95 7.05 -20.33
N SER A 531 -1.15 8.02 -19.41
CA SER A 531 -1.74 9.34 -19.70
C SER A 531 -0.75 10.35 -20.27
N LEU A 532 0.55 10.08 -20.13
CA LEU A 532 1.60 10.98 -20.57
C LEU A 532 1.64 11.01 -22.09
N ARG A 533 1.69 12.22 -22.64
CA ARG A 533 1.88 12.49 -24.06
C ARG A 533 3.08 13.40 -24.21
N VAL A 534 3.84 13.19 -25.28
CA VAL A 534 4.99 14.02 -25.61
C VAL A 534 4.73 14.75 -26.91
N ALA A 535 4.78 16.07 -26.86
CA ALA A 535 4.71 16.92 -28.04
C ALA A 535 6.13 17.31 -28.45
N TYR A 536 6.46 17.21 -29.74
CA TYR A 536 7.78 17.54 -30.26
C TYR A 536 7.71 18.09 -31.67
N ILE A 537 8.83 18.64 -32.16
CA ILE A 537 8.95 19.12 -33.53
C ILE A 537 9.75 18.12 -34.37
N ASP A 538 9.14 17.68 -35.45
CA ASP A 538 9.74 16.79 -36.44
C ASP A 538 10.19 17.61 -37.65
N GLU A 539 11.50 17.58 -37.91
CA GLU A 539 12.12 18.17 -39.10
C GLU A 539 12.33 17.09 -40.15
N LEU A 540 11.75 17.28 -41.33
CA LEU A 540 11.91 16.40 -42.48
C LEU A 540 12.42 17.18 -43.69
N GLU A 541 13.31 16.57 -44.45
CA GLU A 541 13.70 17.07 -45.76
C GLU A 541 12.68 16.60 -46.80
N GLU A 542 11.96 17.54 -47.42
CA GLU A 542 11.06 17.23 -48.53
C GLU A 542 11.81 17.44 -49.87
N PRO A 543 11.69 16.49 -50.83
CA PRO A 543 12.28 16.67 -52.16
C PRO A 543 11.59 17.84 -52.87
N ASN A 544 12.39 18.75 -53.42
CA ASN A 544 11.89 19.97 -54.04
C ASN A 544 11.06 19.62 -55.29
N LYS A 545 9.87 20.23 -55.43
CA LYS A 545 9.03 20.07 -56.64
C LYS A 545 9.63 20.79 -57.85
N ASP A 546 10.53 21.76 -57.62
CA ASP A 546 11.29 22.44 -58.66
C ASP A 546 12.72 21.89 -58.74
N ASN A 547 13.04 21.21 -59.84
CA ASN A 547 14.38 20.65 -60.14
C ASN A 547 15.51 21.71 -60.29
N SER A 548 15.24 22.99 -60.02
CA SER A 548 16.16 24.11 -60.28
C SER A 548 16.99 24.54 -59.06
N LYS A 549 16.69 24.07 -57.84
CA LYS A 549 17.45 24.35 -56.62
C LYS A 549 17.93 23.07 -55.96
N LYS A 550 19.25 22.90 -55.80
CA LYS A 550 19.91 21.73 -55.17
C LYS A 550 19.69 21.58 -53.65
N VAL A 551 18.83 22.39 -53.04
CA VAL A 551 18.61 22.38 -51.58
C VAL A 551 17.21 21.84 -51.31
N ASN A 552 17.13 20.73 -50.57
CA ASN A 552 15.86 20.19 -50.06
C ASN A 552 15.19 21.22 -49.15
N GLU A 553 13.89 21.42 -49.28
CA GLU A 553 13.15 22.30 -48.38
C GLU A 553 12.89 21.56 -47.05
N LYS A 554 13.24 22.18 -45.93
CA LYS A 554 12.94 21.65 -44.60
C LYS A 554 11.47 21.89 -44.28
N ALA A 555 10.71 20.82 -44.11
CA ALA A 555 9.36 20.85 -43.61
C ALA A 555 9.35 20.58 -42.10
N TYR A 556 8.60 21.40 -41.37
CA TYR A 556 8.46 21.31 -39.92
C TYR A 556 7.08 20.79 -39.56
N TYR A 557 7.01 19.84 -38.64
CA TYR A 557 5.76 19.28 -38.15
C TYR A 557 5.72 19.31 -36.63
N SER A 558 4.60 19.75 -36.05
CA SER A 558 4.29 19.55 -34.64
C SER A 558 3.62 18.18 -34.49
N CYS A 559 4.22 17.31 -33.68
CA CYS A 559 3.82 15.93 -33.50
C CYS A 559 3.45 15.64 -32.04
N LEU A 560 2.41 14.85 -31.83
CA LEU A 560 2.04 14.31 -30.52
C LEU A 560 2.22 12.80 -30.51
N VAL A 561 2.95 12.27 -29.55
CA VAL A 561 3.16 10.83 -29.37
C VAL A 561 2.68 10.32 -28.02
N LYS A 562 2.44 9.00 -27.97
CA LYS A 562 2.22 8.20 -26.76
C LYS A 562 2.99 6.88 -26.87
N ALA A 563 3.17 6.18 -25.76
CA ALA A 563 3.61 4.79 -25.80
C ALA A 563 2.56 3.91 -26.51
N ALA A 564 3.04 2.99 -27.35
CA ALA A 564 2.24 1.93 -27.94
C ALA A 564 1.96 0.83 -26.90
N LEU A 565 0.76 0.23 -26.95
CA LEU A 565 0.47 -0.96 -26.16
C LEU A 565 1.18 -2.16 -26.79
N PRO A 566 1.74 -3.09 -26.00
CA PRO A 566 2.27 -4.33 -26.55
C PRO A 566 1.12 -5.13 -27.17
N ASN A 567 1.05 -5.17 -28.51
CA ASN A 567 0.12 -6.05 -29.19
C ASN A 567 0.71 -7.48 -29.19
N SER A 568 -0.05 -8.45 -28.70
CA SER A 568 0.33 -9.86 -28.59
C SER A 568 0.55 -10.61 -29.92
N ASN A 569 0.53 -9.93 -31.08
CA ASN A 569 0.45 -10.58 -32.41
C ASN A 569 1.46 -10.07 -33.45
N SER A 570 2.63 -9.53 -33.09
CA SER A 570 3.65 -9.19 -34.10
C SER A 570 5.07 -9.42 -33.61
N SER A 571 5.70 -10.46 -34.15
CA SER A 571 7.11 -10.83 -33.96
C SER A 571 8.03 -10.01 -34.86
N ASP A 572 7.92 -8.68 -34.82
CA ASP A 572 8.75 -7.79 -35.64
C ASP A 572 9.56 -6.83 -34.72
N PRO A 573 10.89 -6.98 -34.62
CA PRO A 573 11.73 -6.25 -33.66
C PRO A 573 11.94 -4.76 -33.99
N ALA A 574 11.28 -4.24 -35.04
CA ALA A 574 11.40 -2.87 -35.53
C ALA A 574 10.15 -2.00 -35.27
N GLN A 575 9.29 -2.35 -34.30
CA GLN A 575 8.19 -1.46 -33.93
C GLN A 575 8.71 -0.24 -33.17
N ASN A 576 8.49 0.95 -33.73
CA ASN A 576 8.50 2.20 -32.99
C ASN A 576 7.53 2.07 -31.81
N LEU A 577 8.07 1.92 -30.60
CA LEU A 577 7.31 1.79 -29.35
C LEU A 577 6.55 3.07 -28.99
N ASP A 578 6.79 4.17 -29.71
CA ASP A 578 6.01 5.41 -29.69
C ASP A 578 5.04 5.48 -30.89
N GLN A 579 3.76 5.68 -30.59
CA GLN A 579 2.71 5.89 -31.59
C GLN A 579 2.46 7.38 -31.77
N ILE A 580 2.63 7.89 -33.00
CA ILE A 580 2.21 9.24 -33.38
C ILE A 580 0.68 9.30 -33.44
N ILE A 581 0.10 10.21 -32.65
CA ILE A 581 -1.35 10.46 -32.58
C ILE A 581 -1.75 11.55 -33.58
N TYR A 582 -1.00 12.65 -33.58
CA TYR A 582 -1.25 13.80 -34.44
C TYR A 582 0.07 14.27 -35.05
N LYS A 583 0.00 14.75 -36.30
CA LYS A 583 1.11 15.36 -37.03
C LYS A 583 0.58 16.55 -37.83
N ILE A 584 1.00 17.76 -37.48
CA ILE A 584 0.48 19.02 -38.03
C ILE A 584 1.63 19.78 -38.69
N LYS A 585 1.51 20.09 -39.98
CA LYS A 585 2.53 20.86 -40.71
C LYS A 585 2.55 22.31 -40.21
N LEU A 586 3.73 22.82 -39.87
CA LEU A 586 3.95 24.19 -39.44
C LEU A 586 4.26 25.08 -40.65
N PRO A 587 3.91 26.39 -40.60
CA PRO A 587 4.09 27.32 -41.71
C PRO A 587 5.56 27.71 -41.97
N GLY A 588 6.47 27.33 -41.07
CA GLY A 588 7.89 27.64 -41.14
C GLY A 588 8.63 27.05 -39.94
N PRO A 589 9.92 27.38 -39.76
CA PRO A 589 10.65 26.99 -38.57
C PRO A 589 9.93 27.57 -37.35
N ALA A 590 9.62 26.74 -36.37
CA ALA A 590 9.24 27.25 -35.05
C ALA A 590 10.45 28.02 -34.53
N ILE A 591 10.28 29.28 -34.11
CA ILE A 591 11.36 30.06 -33.50
C ILE A 591 11.77 29.32 -32.22
N LEU A 592 12.88 28.59 -32.34
CA LEU A 592 13.57 27.85 -31.30
C LEU A 592 14.27 28.86 -30.40
N GLY A 593 13.51 29.55 -29.54
CA GLY A 593 14.12 30.28 -28.44
C GLY A 593 14.72 29.29 -27.43
N GLU A 594 15.75 29.70 -26.70
CA GLU A 594 16.26 28.95 -25.54
C GLU A 594 15.24 28.91 -24.36
N GLY A 595 14.10 29.59 -24.51
CA GLY A 595 13.07 29.68 -23.50
C GLY A 595 12.11 28.49 -23.50
N LYS A 596 11.85 27.98 -22.30
CA LYS A 596 10.72 27.09 -21.98
C LYS A 596 9.35 27.61 -22.47
N PRO A 597 9.05 28.93 -22.47
CA PRO A 597 7.77 29.44 -22.96
C PRO A 597 7.50 29.17 -24.44
N GLU A 598 8.51 29.28 -25.30
CA GLU A 598 8.38 29.06 -26.75
C GLU A 598 8.04 27.61 -27.08
N ASN A 599 8.58 26.67 -26.29
CA ASN A 599 8.24 25.24 -26.41
C ASN A 599 6.75 25.02 -26.19
N GLN A 600 6.10 25.74 -25.28
CA GLN A 600 4.66 25.54 -25.01
C GLN A 600 3.76 25.85 -26.21
N ASN A 601 4.16 26.79 -27.08
CA ASN A 601 3.32 27.29 -28.16
C ASN A 601 2.96 26.22 -29.20
N HIS A 602 3.88 25.33 -29.55
CA HIS A 602 3.59 24.25 -30.50
C HIS A 602 2.76 23.11 -29.90
N ALA A 603 2.82 22.94 -28.57
CA ALA A 603 2.21 21.83 -27.84
C ALA A 603 0.79 22.15 -27.34
N ILE A 604 0.45 23.43 -27.17
CA ILE A 604 -0.85 23.85 -26.61
C ILE A 604 -2.05 23.30 -27.40
N ILE A 605 -1.92 23.17 -28.71
CA ILE A 605 -2.94 22.62 -29.62
C ILE A 605 -3.29 21.16 -29.33
N PHE A 606 -2.42 20.43 -28.63
CA PHE A 606 -2.63 19.04 -28.23
C PHE A 606 -3.28 18.89 -26.86
N THR A 607 -3.38 19.97 -26.09
CA THR A 607 -4.09 19.95 -24.81
C THR A 607 -5.60 19.81 -25.05
N ARG A 608 -6.29 19.18 -24.10
CA ARG A 608 -7.72 18.85 -24.18
C ARG A 608 -8.41 19.13 -22.84
N GLY A 609 -9.72 19.25 -22.89
CA GLY A 609 -10.56 19.49 -21.73
C GLY A 609 -10.87 20.97 -21.52
N GLU A 610 -11.55 21.25 -20.41
CA GLU A 610 -12.11 22.56 -20.06
C GLU A 610 -11.11 23.45 -19.31
N GLY A 611 -10.12 22.83 -18.64
CA GLY A 611 -9.03 23.54 -17.95
C GLY A 611 -7.65 23.21 -18.52
N LEU A 612 -6.75 24.18 -18.48
CA LEU A 612 -5.33 23.99 -18.78
C LEU A 612 -4.49 24.49 -17.61
N GLN A 613 -3.67 23.61 -17.04
CA GLN A 613 -2.69 23.95 -16.02
C GLN A 613 -1.29 23.93 -16.65
N THR A 614 -0.65 25.09 -16.71
CA THR A 614 0.74 25.21 -17.16
C THR A 614 1.68 25.12 -15.96
N ILE A 615 2.66 24.23 -16.00
CA ILE A 615 3.63 24.02 -14.92
C ILE A 615 5.02 24.37 -15.41
N ASP A 616 5.78 25.13 -14.62
CA ASP A 616 7.22 25.26 -14.80
C ASP A 616 7.94 24.21 -13.94
N MET A 617 8.69 23.34 -14.61
CA MET A 617 9.43 22.21 -14.04
C MET A 617 10.55 22.65 -13.07
N ASN A 618 11.02 23.90 -13.19
CA ASN A 618 12.06 24.47 -12.32
C ASN A 618 11.51 25.09 -11.04
N GLN A 619 10.19 25.28 -10.92
CA GLN A 619 9.61 25.71 -9.65
C GLN A 619 9.61 24.53 -8.69
N GLU A 620 10.25 24.68 -7.54
CA GLU A 620 10.24 23.64 -6.50
C GLU A 620 8.81 23.14 -6.26
N VAL A 621 8.60 21.83 -6.46
CA VAL A 621 7.29 21.15 -6.39
C VAL A 621 6.65 21.23 -4.99
N SER A 622 7.34 21.83 -4.02
CA SER A 622 6.77 22.42 -2.79
C SER A 622 5.50 23.23 -3.04
N ASN A 623 5.38 23.87 -4.22
CA ASN A 623 4.33 24.83 -4.57
C ASN A 623 3.15 24.29 -5.41
N CYS A 624 3.05 22.98 -5.68
CA CYS A 624 1.80 22.41 -6.22
C CYS A 624 0.62 22.41 -5.20
N ARG A 625 0.74 23.15 -4.10
CA ARG A 625 -0.26 23.34 -3.04
C ARG A 625 -1.22 24.51 -3.26
N ALA A 626 -1.17 25.23 -4.39
CA ALA A 626 -2.04 26.40 -4.58
C ALA A 626 -2.35 26.72 -6.05
N VAL A 627 -3.10 25.87 -6.77
CA VAL A 627 -3.76 26.31 -8.02
C VAL A 627 -5.20 25.81 -8.06
N THR A 628 -6.04 26.34 -7.15
CA THR A 628 -7.51 26.28 -7.24
C THR A 628 -8.11 27.68 -7.09
N ARG A 629 -7.45 28.70 -7.65
CA ARG A 629 -7.91 30.09 -7.58
C ARG A 629 -7.66 30.87 -8.88
N LEU A 630 -7.94 30.25 -10.03
CA LEU A 630 -8.11 30.96 -11.29
C LEU A 630 -9.32 30.40 -12.05
N SER A 631 -10.50 30.58 -11.46
CA SER A 631 -11.75 30.73 -12.20
C SER A 631 -12.69 31.60 -11.37
N LYS A 632 -12.64 32.90 -11.65
CA LYS A 632 -13.76 33.82 -11.45
C LYS A 632 -14.07 34.44 -12.79
#